data_AF-A0A1Z4I9Q4-F1
#
_entry.id   AF-A0A1Z4I9Q4-F1
#
_cell.length_a   1.000
_cell.length_b   1.000
_cell.length_c   1.000
_cell.angle_alpha   90.00
_cell.angle_beta   90.00
_cell.angle_gamma   90.00
#
_symmetry.space_group_name_H-M   'P 1'
#
loop_
_entity.id
_entity.type
_entity.pdbx_description
1 polymer ?
#
loop_
_entity_poly.entity_id
_entity_poly.type
_entity_poly.pdbx_seq_one_letter_code
_entity_poly.pdbx_strand_id
1 'polypeptide(L)' 'MSQGRLKANSSAQEVHRQNIQRNIEHRLEVARAKGDERLIRQLEAELRQFA' A
#
# COMPACT_ATOMS: atom_id res chain seq x y z
N MET A 1 4.10 -21.94 27.05
CA MET A 1 4.99 -21.18 26.15
C MET A 1 4.29 -20.96 24.81
N SER A 2 3.41 -19.96 24.69
CA SER A 2 2.56 -19.77 23.50
C SER A 2 2.19 -18.31 23.23
N GLN A 3 3.00 -17.35 23.68
CA GLN A 3 2.77 -15.91 23.46
C GLN A 3 3.58 -15.32 22.28
N GLY A 4 4.50 -16.07 21.68
CA GLY A 4 5.37 -15.57 20.60
C GLY A 4 4.69 -15.40 19.23
N ARG A 5 3.59 -16.13 18.96
CA ARG A 5 2.90 -16.09 17.66
C ARG A 5 2.02 -14.85 17.46
N LEU A 6 1.43 -14.32 18.52
CA LEU A 6 0.54 -13.16 18.45
C LEU A 6 1.31 -11.87 18.13
N LYS A 7 2.51 -11.70 18.70
CA LYS A 7 3.34 -10.51 18.44
C LYS A 7 3.86 -10.45 17.01
N ALA A 8 4.26 -11.58 16.43
CA ALA A 8 4.70 -11.64 15.04
C ALA A 8 3.58 -11.28 14.05
N ASN A 9 2.33 -11.65 14.37
CA ASN A 9 1.18 -11.31 13.54
C ASN A 9 0.84 -9.81 13.59
N SER A 10 0.93 -9.18 14.76
CA SER A 10 0.73 -7.73 14.91
C SER A 10 1.77 -6.92 14.12
N SER A 11 3.03 -7.32 14.18
CA SER A 11 4.10 -6.69 13.41
C SER A 11 3.94 -6.94 11.90
N ALA A 12 3.54 -8.14 11.49
CA ALA A 12 3.28 -8.44 10.08
C ALA A 12 2.11 -7.61 9.53
N GLN A 13 1.06 -7.37 10.32
CA GLN A 13 -0.08 -6.53 9.92
C GLN A 13 0.32 -5.06 9.75
N GLU A 14 1.16 -4.54 10.65
CA GLU A 14 1.69 -3.17 10.57
C GLU A 14 2.64 -3.00 9.39
N VAL A 15 3.54 -3.96 9.19
CA VAL A 15 4.43 -4.03 8.02
C VAL A 15 3.63 -4.17 6.73
N HIS A 16 2.53 -4.93 6.73
CA HIS A 16 1.66 -5.06 5.57
C HIS A 16 0.98 -3.73 5.23
N ARG A 17 0.45 -3.00 6.23
CA ARG A 17 -0.11 -1.65 6.01
C ARG A 17 0.94 -0.67 5.49
N GLN A 18 2.13 -0.64 6.09
CA GLN A 18 3.22 0.24 5.64
C GLN A 18 3.70 -0.11 4.23
N ASN A 19 3.76 -1.40 3.88
CA ASN A 19 4.11 -1.84 2.53
C ASN A 19 3.03 -1.43 1.52
N ILE A 20 1.74 -1.56 1.86
CA ILE A 20 0.66 -1.12 0.99
C ILE A 20 0.75 0.39 0.75
N GLN A 21 0.93 1.18 1.81
CA GLN A 21 1.13 2.64 1.69
C GLN A 21 2.31 2.98 0.79
N ARG A 22 3.50 2.44 1.08
CA ARG A 22 4.69 2.67 0.25
C ARG A 22 4.52 2.22 -1.19
N ASN A 23 3.86 1.09 -1.41
CA ASN A 23 3.65 0.57 -2.77
C ASN A 23 2.71 1.48 -3.56
N ILE A 24 1.62 1.95 -2.94
CA ILE A 24 0.69 2.89 -3.57
C ILE A 24 1.38 4.23 -3.85
N GLU A 25 2.12 4.80 -2.88
CA GLU A 25 2.87 6.04 -3.05
C GLU A 25 3.89 5.93 -4.19
N HIS A 26 4.68 4.84 -4.21
CA HIS A 26 5.69 4.62 -5.24
C HIS A 26 5.06 4.41 -6.63
N ARG A 27 3.94 3.70 -6.72
CA ARG A 27 3.21 3.53 -7.99
C ARG A 27 2.61 4.86 -8.48
N LEU A 28 2.14 5.72 -7.58
CA LEU A 28 1.67 7.06 -7.89
C LEU A 28 2.81 7.95 -8.38
N GLU A 29 3.97 7.89 -7.73
CA GLU A 29 5.16 8.65 -8.11
C GLU A 29 5.69 8.22 -9.48
N VAL A 30 5.77 6.91 -9.75
CA VAL A 30 6.15 6.37 -11.06
C VAL A 30 5.14 6.76 -12.14
N ALA A 31 3.83 6.70 -11.85
CA ALA A 31 2.80 7.12 -12.80
C ALA A 31 2.87 8.62 -13.11
N ARG A 32 3.15 9.47 -12.10
CA ARG A 32 3.41 10.90 -12.28
C ARG A 32 4.69 11.17 -13.07
N ALA A 33 5.78 10.48 -12.76
CA ALA A 33 7.06 10.64 -13.45
C ALA A 33 6.97 10.21 -14.92
N LYS A 34 6.16 9.19 -15.22
CA LYS A 34 5.85 8.77 -16.59
C LYS A 34 4.86 9.68 -17.32
N GLY A 35 4.15 10.57 -16.62
CA GLY A 35 3.05 11.35 -17.20
C GLY A 35 1.85 10.50 -17.60
N ASP A 36 1.72 9.29 -17.03
CA ASP A 36 0.66 8.34 -17.37
C ASP A 36 -0.63 8.68 -16.61
N GLU A 37 -1.29 9.76 -17.04
CA GLU A 37 -2.52 10.27 -16.41
C GLU A 37 -3.64 9.22 -16.33
N ARG A 38 -3.68 8.28 -17.28
CA ARG A 38 -4.61 7.14 -17.26
C ARG A 38 -4.34 6.23 -16.07
N LEU A 39 -3.07 5.91 -15.80
CA LEU A 39 -2.66 5.05 -14.69
C LEU A 39 -2.88 5.75 -13.34
N ILE A 40 -2.62 7.06 -13.27
CA ILE A 40 -2.89 7.88 -12.07
C ILE A 40 -4.39 7.86 -11.76
N ARG A 41 -5.26 8.12 -12.74
CA ARG A 41 -6.72 8.08 -12.55
C ARG A 41 -7.21 6.70 -12.12
N GLN A 42 -6.63 5.63 -12.67
CA GLN A 42 -6.96 4.26 -12.26
C GLN A 42 -6.55 4.00 -10.81
N LEU A 43 -5.34 4.39 -10.43
CA LEU A 43 -4.82 4.26 -9.06
C LEU A 43 -5.62 5.10 -8.06
N GLU A 44 -6.02 6.33 -8.41
CA GLU A 44 -6.88 7.17 -7.58
C GLU A 44 -8.29 6.60 -7.43
N ALA A 45 -8.83 5.98 -8.49
CA ALA A 45 -10.12 5.29 -8.43
C ALA A 45 -10.05 4.04 -7.52
N GLU A 46 -8.98 3.25 -7.63
CA GLU A 46 -8.72 2.13 -6.73
C GLU A 46 -8.57 2.61 -5.27
N LEU A 47 -7.79 3.67 -5.03
CA LEU A 47 -7.65 4.30 -3.70
C LEU A 47 -9.00 4.74 -3.10
N ARG A 48 -9.86 5.35 -3.91
CA ARG A 48 -11.22 5.75 -3.50
C ARG A 48 -12.15 4.58 -3.21
N GLN A 49 -11.92 3.42 -3.82
CA GLN A 49 -12.71 2.21 -3.56
C GLN A 49 -12.22 1.46 -2.32
N PHE A 50 -10.95 1.63 -1.94
CA PHE A 50 -10.35 1.03 -0.75
C PHE A 50 -10.37 1.92 0.51
N ALA A 51 -10.77 3.20 0.38
CA ALA A 51 -10.95 4.15 1.49
C ALA A 51 -12.38 4.10 2.04
#